data_AF-A0A2W4NXJ5-F1
#
_entry.id   AF-A0A2W4NXJ5-F1
#
_cell.length_a   1.000
_cell.length_b   1.000
_cell.length_c   1.000
_cell.angle_alpha   90.00
_cell.angle_beta   90.00
_cell.angle_gamma   90.00
#
_symmetry.space_group_name_H-M   'P 1'
#
loop_
_entity.id
_entity.type
_entity.pdbx_description
1 polymer ?
#
loop_
_entity_poly.entity_id
_entity_poly.type
_entity_poly.pdbx_seq_one_letter_code
_entity_poly.pdbx_strand_id
1 'polypeptide(L)'
;MIISTVRTLILVVAAVTVCRGQAYLDPSQPLDARVNDLISRLTLEEKVQQMMNATPAIPRLNIPAYDWWNESLHGVARSGVATVFPQAIGLGATFDEDLIFRISSAISDEARAMYNAAMEKDYHKRYGGLTFWTPNINIFRDPRWGRGQETYGEDP
;
A
#
# COMPACT_ATOMS: atom_id res chain seq x y z
N MET A 1 -17.06 -41.79 53.58
CA MET A 1 -18.02 -41.47 52.51
C MET A 1 -17.92 -39.98 52.24
N ILE A 2 -17.28 -39.64 51.11
CA ILE A 2 -17.30 -38.36 50.37
C ILE A 2 -16.67 -37.11 51.04
N ILE A 3 -15.44 -36.87 50.58
CA ILE A 3 -14.69 -35.61 50.60
C ILE A 3 -15.23 -34.67 49.50
N SER A 4 -15.22 -33.35 49.75
CA SER A 4 -15.07 -32.25 48.77
C SER A 4 -16.19 -31.97 47.75
N THR A 5 -16.73 -30.73 47.76
CA THR A 5 -16.74 -29.83 46.58
C THR A 5 -17.19 -28.41 46.99
N VAL A 6 -16.28 -27.41 47.05
CA VAL A 6 -15.97 -26.39 46.02
C VAL A 6 -17.04 -25.31 45.84
N ARG A 7 -16.69 -24.05 46.15
CA ARG A 7 -16.66 -22.92 45.19
C ARG A 7 -16.20 -21.64 45.89
N THR A 8 -14.88 -21.46 46.02
CA THR A 8 -14.28 -20.14 46.15
C THR A 8 -14.36 -19.47 44.78
N LEU A 9 -15.20 -18.44 44.66
CA LEU A 9 -15.29 -17.61 43.47
C LEU A 9 -14.05 -16.71 43.44
N ILE A 10 -12.96 -17.17 42.81
CA ILE A 10 -11.82 -16.32 42.49
C ILE A 10 -12.26 -15.46 41.32
N LEU A 11 -12.53 -14.19 41.60
CA LEU A 11 -12.67 -13.16 40.57
C LEU A 11 -11.29 -12.97 39.95
N VAL A 12 -11.00 -13.71 38.87
CA VAL A 12 -9.86 -13.43 38.01
C VAL A 12 -10.19 -12.13 37.30
N VAL A 13 -9.78 -11.01 37.89
CA VAL A 13 -9.54 -9.79 37.12
C VAL A 13 -8.43 -10.17 36.17
N ALA A 14 -8.81 -10.62 34.98
CA ALA A 14 -7.89 -10.69 33.87
C ALA A 14 -7.32 -9.28 33.75
N ALA A 15 -6.04 -9.14 34.07
CA ALA A 15 -5.29 -7.98 33.67
C ALA A 15 -5.46 -7.94 32.16
N VAL A 16 -6.35 -7.07 31.68
CA VAL A 16 -6.25 -6.53 30.33
C VAL A 16 -4.94 -5.78 30.38
N THR A 17 -3.87 -6.50 30.06
CA THR A 17 -2.63 -5.88 29.63
C THR A 17 -3.02 -5.17 28.34
N VAL A 18 -3.56 -3.96 28.45
CA VAL A 18 -3.46 -3.00 27.38
C VAL A 18 -1.97 -2.97 27.10
N CYS A 19 -1.55 -3.46 25.93
CA CYS A 19 -0.24 -3.16 25.39
C CYS A 19 -0.15 -1.62 25.22
N ARG A 20 -0.01 -0.90 26.33
CA ARG A 20 0.51 0.47 26.38
C ARG A 20 1.96 0.33 25.93
N GLY A 21 2.18 0.30 24.62
CA GLY A 21 3.50 -0.04 24.13
C GLY A 21 3.80 0.56 22.78
N GLN A 22 2.91 0.37 21.80
CA GLN A 22 3.19 0.66 20.38
C GLN A 22 1.88 1.02 19.66
N ALA A 23 1.50 2.30 19.68
CA ALA A 23 0.30 2.77 19.00
C ALA A 23 0.34 2.46 17.50
N TYR A 24 1.52 2.42 16.87
CA TYR A 24 1.64 2.12 15.43
C TYR A 24 1.05 0.77 14.99
N LEU A 25 1.01 -0.22 15.91
CA LEU A 25 0.45 -1.55 15.67
C LEU A 25 -1.06 -1.64 15.93
N ASP A 26 -1.68 -0.64 16.57
CA ASP A 26 -3.09 -0.66 16.93
C ASP A 26 -3.94 0.00 15.82
N PRO A 27 -4.71 -0.77 15.02
CA PRO A 27 -5.52 -0.22 13.95
C PRO A 27 -6.73 0.60 14.44
N SER A 28 -7.06 0.55 15.74
CA SER A 28 -8.13 1.38 16.32
C SER A 28 -7.69 2.82 16.61
N GLN A 29 -6.38 3.09 16.63
CA GLN A 29 -5.85 4.44 16.81
C GLN A 29 -5.94 5.26 15.51
N PRO A 30 -6.07 6.60 15.61
CA PRO A 30 -5.99 7.49 14.45
C PRO A 30 -4.68 7.31 13.68
N LEU A 31 -4.74 7.41 12.35
CA LEU A 31 -3.58 7.23 11.47
C LEU A 31 -2.37 8.08 11.89
N ASP A 32 -2.58 9.37 12.16
CA ASP A 32 -1.49 10.27 12.56
C ASP A 32 -0.85 9.87 13.89
N ALA A 33 -1.63 9.35 14.84
CA ALA A 33 -1.08 8.86 16.10
C ALA A 33 -0.19 7.63 15.87
N ARG A 34 -0.62 6.72 14.98
CA ARG A 34 0.15 5.53 14.58
C ARG A 34 1.44 5.89 13.85
N VAL A 35 1.36 6.82 12.89
CA VAL A 35 2.51 7.30 12.12
C VAL A 35 3.51 8.02 13.04
N ASN A 36 3.05 8.95 13.86
CA ASN A 36 3.92 9.69 14.77
C ASN A 36 4.62 8.76 15.79
N ASP A 37 3.88 7.79 16.34
CA ASP A 37 4.46 6.77 17.21
C ASP A 37 5.55 5.96 16.49
N LEU A 38 5.29 5.50 15.27
CA LEU A 38 6.29 4.78 14.46
C LEU A 38 7.54 5.64 14.20
N ILE A 39 7.37 6.87 13.67
CA ILE A 39 8.47 7.77 13.34
C ILE A 39 9.29 8.16 14.58
N SER A 40 8.65 8.29 15.74
CA SER A 40 9.33 8.57 17.01
C SER A 40 10.25 7.43 17.46
N ARG A 41 9.97 6.20 17.02
CA ARG A 41 10.75 5.01 17.37
C ARG A 41 11.95 4.82 16.47
N LEU A 42 11.95 5.36 15.26
CA LEU A 42 13.04 5.21 14.30
C LEU A 42 14.29 5.98 14.74
N THR A 43 15.47 5.38 14.58
CA THR A 43 16.73 6.12 14.66
C THR A 43 16.87 7.08 13.47
N LEU A 44 17.84 7.99 13.52
CA LEU A 44 18.10 8.88 12.40
C LEU A 44 18.52 8.08 11.15
N GLU A 45 19.36 7.06 11.33
CA GLU A 45 19.86 6.19 10.26
C GLU A 45 18.71 5.40 9.63
N GLU A 46 17.83 4.82 10.45
CA GLU A 46 16.62 4.15 9.97
C GLU A 46 15.75 5.13 9.17
N LYS A 47 15.52 6.36 9.64
CA LYS A 47 14.76 7.39 8.89
C LYS A 47 15.39 7.68 7.53
N VAL A 48 16.70 7.87 7.47
CA VAL A 48 17.42 8.12 6.20
C VAL A 48 17.24 6.96 5.23
N GLN A 49 17.30 5.71 5.72
CA GLN A 49 17.06 4.52 4.91
C GLN A 49 15.63 4.46 4.34
N GLN A 50 14.66 5.08 5.02
CA GLN A 50 13.27 5.17 4.55
C GLN A 50 13.00 6.35 3.60
N MET A 51 14.01 7.03 3.05
CA MET A 51 13.82 8.19 2.14
C MET A 51 13.93 7.85 0.65
N MET A 52 14.17 6.59 0.30
CA MET A 52 14.26 6.09 -1.07
C MET A 52 13.21 5.00 -1.30
N ASN A 53 12.80 4.80 -2.55
CA ASN A 53 11.71 3.87 -2.87
C ASN A 53 11.91 2.45 -2.35
N ALA A 54 13.10 1.89 -2.51
CA ALA A 54 13.44 0.55 -2.04
C ALA A 54 13.85 0.61 -0.56
N THR A 55 12.88 0.75 0.32
CA THR A 55 13.15 0.83 1.76
C THR A 55 13.56 -0.53 2.32
N PRO A 56 14.64 -0.60 3.11
CA PRO A 56 15.02 -1.84 3.78
C PRO A 56 14.07 -2.13 4.94
N ALA A 57 14.01 -3.42 5.31
CA ALA A 57 13.31 -3.86 6.51
C ALA A 57 13.93 -3.24 7.78
N ILE A 58 13.10 -3.07 8.82
CA ILE A 58 13.53 -2.69 10.16
C ILE A 58 13.10 -3.81 11.12
N PRO A 59 13.91 -4.88 11.27
CA PRO A 59 13.52 -6.07 12.04
C PRO A 59 13.18 -5.78 13.50
N ARG A 60 13.88 -4.81 14.12
CA ARG A 60 13.63 -4.33 15.49
C ARG A 60 12.18 -3.90 15.73
N LEU A 61 11.53 -3.39 14.69
CA LEU A 61 10.17 -2.87 14.76
C LEU A 61 9.16 -3.76 14.03
N ASN A 62 9.58 -4.94 13.55
CA ASN A 62 8.79 -5.84 12.71
C ASN A 62 8.24 -5.15 11.45
N ILE A 63 9.05 -4.31 10.82
CA ILE A 63 8.70 -3.63 9.57
C ILE A 63 9.39 -4.37 8.42
N PRO A 64 8.63 -4.95 7.48
CA PRO A 64 9.22 -5.59 6.31
C PRO A 64 9.87 -4.54 5.40
N ALA A 65 10.72 -4.99 4.48
CA ALA A 65 11.14 -4.12 3.40
C ALA A 65 9.92 -3.70 2.58
N TYR A 66 9.97 -2.54 1.94
CA TYR A 66 8.88 -2.09 1.09
C TYR A 66 9.43 -1.27 -0.08
N ASP A 67 9.06 -1.64 -1.30
CA ASP A 67 9.36 -0.84 -2.47
C ASP A 67 8.09 -0.17 -3.00
N TRP A 68 8.01 1.16 -2.83
CA TRP A 68 6.84 1.91 -3.28
C TRP A 68 6.84 2.26 -4.76
N TRP A 69 7.85 1.83 -5.53
CA TRP A 69 7.87 1.97 -6.98
C TRP A 69 7.09 0.82 -7.64
N ASN A 70 5.84 1.08 -7.97
CA ASN A 70 5.02 0.22 -8.84
C ASN A 70 4.41 1.08 -9.94
N GLU A 71 3.94 0.48 -11.03
CA GLU A 71 3.50 1.19 -12.24
C GLU A 71 2.15 0.61 -12.68
N SER A 72 1.17 1.46 -13.02
CA SER A 72 -0.16 0.96 -13.40
C SER A 72 -0.90 1.82 -14.44
N LEU A 73 -0.15 2.55 -15.28
CA LEU A 73 -0.71 3.60 -16.15
C LEU A 73 -1.91 3.16 -17.01
N HIS A 74 -1.89 1.93 -17.52
CA HIS A 74 -2.98 1.35 -18.31
C HIS A 74 -3.11 -0.16 -18.07
N GLY A 75 -2.97 -0.57 -16.81
CA GLY A 75 -2.84 -1.98 -16.40
C GLY A 75 -1.67 -2.14 -15.42
N VAL A 76 -1.71 -3.13 -14.52
CA VAL A 76 -0.62 -3.37 -13.58
C VAL A 76 0.62 -3.83 -14.35
N ALA A 77 1.70 -3.05 -14.28
CA ALA A 77 2.89 -3.33 -15.05
C ALA A 77 3.90 -4.14 -14.24
N ARG A 78 4.57 -5.08 -14.93
CA ARG A 78 5.77 -5.81 -14.44
C ARG A 78 5.56 -6.64 -13.15
N SER A 79 4.31 -6.92 -12.77
CA SER A 79 3.93 -7.72 -11.59
C SER A 79 3.20 -9.03 -11.97
N GLY A 80 3.44 -9.53 -13.19
CA GLY A 80 2.82 -10.75 -13.71
C GLY A 80 1.93 -10.47 -14.93
N VAL A 81 0.94 -11.33 -15.15
CA VAL A 81 -0.04 -11.18 -16.23
C VAL A 81 -1.20 -10.34 -15.70
N ALA A 82 -1.43 -9.20 -16.32
CA ALA A 82 -2.47 -8.23 -15.99
C ALA A 82 -3.26 -7.87 -17.25
N THR A 83 -4.45 -7.32 -17.08
CA THR A 83 -5.19 -6.72 -18.20
C THR A 83 -4.44 -5.49 -18.70
N VAL A 84 -4.30 -5.35 -20.02
CA VAL A 84 -3.69 -4.19 -20.67
C VAL A 84 -4.79 -3.38 -21.36
N PHE A 85 -5.05 -2.19 -20.85
CA PHE A 85 -6.04 -1.25 -21.36
C PHE A 85 -5.43 -0.34 -22.44
N PRO A 86 -6.26 0.41 -23.21
CA PRO A 86 -5.75 1.49 -24.04
C PRO A 86 -4.89 2.46 -23.24
N GLN A 87 -3.87 2.99 -23.90
CA GLN A 87 -3.01 4.02 -23.31
C GLN A 87 -3.81 5.27 -22.94
N ALA A 88 -3.36 6.05 -21.95
CA ALA A 88 -4.10 7.19 -21.39
C ALA A 88 -4.63 8.17 -22.45
N ILE A 89 -3.88 8.45 -23.52
CA ILE A 89 -4.34 9.35 -24.61
C ILE A 89 -5.58 8.81 -25.33
N GLY A 90 -5.67 7.48 -25.46
CA GLY A 90 -6.85 6.81 -26.01
C GLY A 90 -8.03 6.80 -25.04
N LEU A 91 -7.75 6.77 -23.72
CA LEU A 91 -8.78 6.94 -22.70
C LEU A 91 -9.31 8.38 -22.66
N GLY A 92 -8.44 9.39 -22.81
CA GLY A 92 -8.86 10.79 -22.92
C GLY A 92 -9.78 11.03 -24.12
N ALA A 93 -9.53 10.34 -25.24
CA ALA A 93 -10.37 10.41 -26.44
C ALA A 93 -11.79 9.85 -26.29
N THR A 94 -12.11 9.16 -25.18
CA THR A 94 -13.48 8.65 -24.96
C THR A 94 -14.41 9.71 -24.38
N PHE A 95 -13.88 10.75 -23.73
CA PHE A 95 -14.65 11.72 -22.94
C PHE A 95 -15.64 11.06 -21.96
N ASP A 96 -15.26 9.91 -21.40
CA ASP A 96 -16.09 9.08 -20.52
C ASP A 96 -15.37 8.83 -19.18
N GLU A 97 -15.67 9.67 -18.20
CA GLU A 97 -15.09 9.60 -16.85
C GLU A 97 -15.49 8.31 -16.12
N ASP A 98 -16.71 7.83 -16.32
CA ASP A 98 -17.22 6.59 -15.71
C ASP A 98 -16.47 5.36 -16.25
N LEU A 99 -16.13 5.36 -17.53
CA LEU A 99 -15.26 4.34 -18.12
C LEU A 99 -13.87 4.36 -17.49
N ILE A 100 -13.25 5.54 -17.35
CA ILE A 100 -11.93 5.68 -16.72
C ILE A 100 -11.98 5.17 -15.28
N PHE A 101 -13.01 5.54 -14.51
CA PHE A 101 -13.19 5.07 -13.14
C PHE A 101 -13.31 3.54 -13.05
N ARG A 102 -14.10 2.92 -13.93
CA ARG A 102 -14.24 1.45 -13.99
C ARG A 102 -12.94 0.75 -14.36
N ILE A 103 -12.18 1.29 -15.31
CA ILE A 103 -10.86 0.76 -15.67
C ILE A 103 -9.89 0.88 -14.50
N SER A 104 -9.79 2.04 -13.86
CA SER A 104 -8.94 2.24 -12.69
C SER A 104 -9.32 1.32 -11.52
N SER A 105 -10.63 1.07 -11.33
CA SER A 105 -11.12 0.12 -10.33
C SER A 105 -10.66 -1.31 -10.64
N ALA A 106 -10.79 -1.76 -11.89
CA ALA A 106 -10.30 -3.07 -12.31
C ALA A 106 -8.78 -3.22 -12.12
N ILE A 107 -8.01 -2.19 -12.48
CA ILE A 107 -6.55 -2.15 -12.25
C ILE A 107 -6.23 -2.25 -10.75
N SER A 108 -6.98 -1.55 -9.90
CA SER A 108 -6.82 -1.59 -8.43
C SER A 108 -7.07 -2.99 -7.87
N ASP A 109 -8.10 -3.69 -8.36
CA ASP A 109 -8.39 -5.07 -7.93
C ASP A 109 -7.28 -6.04 -8.34
N GLU A 110 -6.78 -5.93 -9.58
CA GLU A 110 -5.62 -6.72 -10.04
C GLU A 110 -4.37 -6.42 -9.21
N ALA A 111 -4.09 -5.14 -8.93
CA ALA A 111 -2.98 -4.71 -8.10
C ALA A 111 -3.04 -5.33 -6.69
N ARG A 112 -4.23 -5.33 -6.08
CA ARG A 112 -4.44 -5.94 -4.76
C ARG A 112 -4.23 -7.45 -4.80
N ALA A 113 -4.72 -8.13 -5.84
CA ALA A 113 -4.53 -9.56 -6.01
C ALA A 113 -3.03 -9.91 -6.15
N MET A 114 -2.30 -9.15 -6.97
CA MET A 114 -0.85 -9.33 -7.16
C MET A 114 -0.06 -9.06 -5.87
N TYR A 115 -0.42 -8.02 -5.12
CA TYR A 115 0.18 -7.75 -3.82
C TYR A 115 -0.02 -8.92 -2.84
N ASN A 116 -1.23 -9.46 -2.73
CA ASN A 116 -1.49 -10.60 -1.85
C ASN A 116 -0.64 -11.81 -2.24
N ALA A 117 -0.52 -12.10 -3.55
CA ALA A 117 0.34 -13.16 -4.06
C ALA A 117 1.84 -12.91 -3.84
N ALA A 118 2.28 -11.65 -3.83
CA ALA A 118 3.65 -11.26 -3.48
C ALA A 118 3.92 -11.48 -1.98
N MET A 119 2.99 -11.08 -1.12
CA MET A 119 3.10 -11.26 0.34
C MET A 119 3.12 -12.74 0.75
N GLU A 120 2.35 -13.60 0.09
CA GLU A 120 2.40 -15.06 0.32
C GLU A 120 3.80 -15.65 0.04
N LYS A 121 4.55 -15.01 -0.87
CA LYS A 121 5.90 -15.43 -1.28
C LYS A 121 7.01 -14.66 -0.56
N ASP A 122 6.68 -13.85 0.45
CA ASP A 122 7.60 -12.94 1.14
C ASP A 122 8.36 -12.01 0.15
N TYR A 123 7.69 -11.59 -0.92
CA TYR A 123 8.26 -10.74 -1.96
C TYR A 123 7.99 -9.27 -1.70
N HIS A 124 9.03 -8.54 -1.28
CA HIS A 124 8.96 -7.13 -0.86
C HIS A 124 9.69 -6.15 -1.79
N LYS A 125 10.00 -6.56 -3.02
CA LYS A 125 10.78 -5.76 -3.98
C LYS A 125 9.87 -4.97 -4.93
N ARG A 126 10.48 -4.10 -5.75
CA ARG A 126 9.83 -3.33 -6.81
C ARG A 126 8.79 -4.16 -7.58
N TYR A 127 7.66 -3.54 -7.90
CA TYR A 127 6.49 -4.18 -8.54
C TYR A 127 5.72 -5.17 -7.64
N GLY A 128 6.04 -5.28 -6.34
CA GLY A 128 5.31 -6.08 -5.37
C GLY A 128 4.54 -5.27 -4.32
N GLY A 129 4.45 -3.95 -4.46
CA GLY A 129 3.82 -3.04 -3.49
C GLY A 129 2.41 -2.60 -3.88
N LEU A 130 1.88 -1.61 -3.14
CA LEU A 130 0.51 -1.10 -3.27
C LEU A 130 0.43 0.37 -3.70
N THR A 131 1.57 0.97 -4.00
CA THR A 131 1.70 2.37 -4.39
C THR A 131 2.14 2.42 -5.84
N PHE A 132 1.39 3.13 -6.68
CA PHE A 132 1.62 3.14 -8.11
C PHE A 132 1.94 4.55 -8.60
N TRP A 133 2.91 4.68 -9.49
CA TRP A 133 3.29 5.95 -10.12
C TRP A 133 2.39 6.24 -11.31
N THR A 134 1.13 6.51 -11.00
CA THR A 134 0.03 6.68 -11.95
C THR A 134 -1.04 7.52 -11.26
N PRO A 135 -1.75 8.40 -11.97
CA PRO A 135 -1.68 8.68 -13.41
C PRO A 135 -0.57 9.65 -13.82
N ASN A 136 -0.31 9.74 -15.13
CA ASN A 136 0.44 10.85 -15.72
C ASN A 136 -0.56 11.92 -16.20
N ILE A 137 -0.69 12.96 -15.39
CA ILE A 137 -1.60 14.11 -15.61
C ILE A 137 -0.86 15.35 -16.12
N ASN A 138 0.32 15.17 -16.70
CA ASN A 138 0.96 16.26 -17.44
C ASN A 138 0.15 16.59 -18.70
N ILE A 139 0.33 17.80 -19.21
CA ILE A 139 -0.35 18.28 -20.42
C ILE A 139 0.54 17.98 -21.63
N PHE A 140 -0.01 17.35 -22.67
CA PHE A 140 0.70 17.06 -23.93
C PHE A 140 0.88 18.31 -24.79
N ARG A 141 1.59 19.32 -24.26
CA ARG A 141 1.71 20.65 -24.84
C ARG A 141 2.50 20.71 -26.16
N ASP A 142 3.50 19.84 -26.30
CA ASP A 142 4.32 19.76 -27.51
C ASP A 142 4.19 18.37 -28.11
N PRO A 143 3.67 18.23 -29.35
CA PRO A 143 3.39 16.92 -29.96
C PRO A 143 4.64 16.06 -30.17
N ARG A 144 5.85 16.64 -30.04
CA ARG A 144 7.12 15.90 -30.12
C ARG A 144 7.48 15.19 -28.82
N TRP A 145 6.79 15.46 -27.72
CA TRP A 145 7.07 14.83 -26.44
C TRP A 145 6.77 13.33 -26.50
N GLY A 146 7.82 12.51 -26.46
CA GLY A 146 7.72 11.04 -26.61
C GLY A 146 7.04 10.29 -25.47
N ARG A 147 6.51 10.99 -24.46
CA ARG A 147 5.62 10.43 -23.43
C ARG A 147 4.22 11.05 -23.46
N GLY A 148 3.89 11.85 -24.47
CA GLY A 148 2.57 12.46 -24.61
C GLY A 148 1.45 11.44 -24.70
N GLN A 149 1.71 10.26 -25.26
CA GLN A 149 0.75 9.15 -25.26
C GLN A 149 0.33 8.74 -23.84
N GLU A 150 1.20 8.91 -22.83
CA GLU A 150 0.92 8.55 -21.45
C GLU A 150 -0.03 9.53 -20.73
N THR A 151 -0.45 10.61 -21.40
CA THR A 151 -1.31 11.65 -20.83
C THR A 151 -2.72 11.61 -21.40
N TYR A 152 -3.63 12.39 -20.84
CA TYR A 152 -5.02 12.46 -21.28
C TYR A 152 -5.27 13.48 -22.41
N GLY A 153 -4.25 14.23 -22.84
CA GLY A 153 -4.37 15.21 -23.91
C GLY A 153 -3.65 16.52 -23.63
N GLU A 154 -3.98 17.54 -24.41
CA GLU A 154 -3.42 18.90 -24.30
C GLU A 154 -4.28 19.88 -23.48
N ASP A 155 -5.48 19.46 -23.08
CA ASP A 155 -6.47 20.29 -22.38
C ASP A 155 -6.49 19.95 -20.87
N PRO A 156 -6.33 20.93 -19.95
CA PRO A 156 -6.26 20.72 -18.50
C PRO A 156 -7.59 20.47 -17.81
#